data_AF-A0A956ZHP7-F1
#
_entry.id   AF-A0A956ZHP7-F1
#
_cell.length_a   1.000
_cell.length_b   1.000
_cell.length_c   1.000
_cell.angle_alpha   90.00
_cell.angle_beta   90.00
_cell.angle_gamma   90.00
#
_symmetry.space_group_name_H-M   'P 1'
#
loop_
_entity.id
_entity.type
_entity.pdbx_description
1 polymer ?
#
loop_
_entity_poly.entity_id
_entity_poly.type
_entity_poly.pdbx_seq_one_letter_code
_entity_poly.pdbx_strand_id
1 'polypeptide(L)'
;MILEPGTGFTFDPPGVAGSGFNIFWDGNRLTGSDATRFAEPAEAARPGDVGVAPGEGYVLNVIAPRVGTVLHVRVPSVSGPGFYTIWIPPGQDLGNEPGPLIFDWKPDLLAPAESDSLPEAFEEISFVNRIFEGGTDVAATNAAVTIAILLLLLAGASVFNEALEENVRGLGVQGVALPGPFDSARRVLASIWHAIAGFWAAIIPGATFLDRALGPAALLLGTGFTYSLLEPGFGANEQSFTLFIGLVVSQGVLVLFYEGGKAWLYRRNLRVDAGLRLFPACIIIALVSVLISRMAGFQPGFVIGFVAAAIIVGKPDFSEDERGRAWALIAAAMLGVSVLAWIAAIPLHELYKANPNVWTGLPEAVAISIFVVCLEGLLFSLIPLEFMDGWRVWKWSPLAWLGLFVPSVFLFMQILFNHEEAYLDLIASQKSLTGLAVLFGYIGVTFGTWAYFRLRVERKNRAGFETPGPPR
;
A
#
# COMPACT_ATOMS: atom_id res chain seq x y z
N MET A 1 -17.63 12.25 38.97
CA MET A 1 -17.77 10.80 38.82
C MET A 1 -16.50 10.13 39.37
N ILE A 2 -16.53 8.85 39.75
CA ILE A 2 -15.37 8.16 40.35
C ILE A 2 -15.08 6.89 39.55
N LEU A 3 -13.84 6.70 39.12
CA LEU A 3 -13.35 5.51 38.42
C LEU A 3 -12.33 4.77 39.29
N GLU A 4 -12.67 3.56 39.72
CA GLU A 4 -11.80 2.76 40.59
C GLU A 4 -10.68 2.09 39.78
N PRO A 5 -9.50 1.85 40.38
CA PRO A 5 -8.42 1.11 39.70
C PRO A 5 -8.90 -0.25 39.19
N GLY A 6 -8.60 -0.56 37.93
CA GLY A 6 -9.01 -1.79 37.26
C GLY A 6 -10.44 -1.79 36.73
N THR A 7 -11.19 -0.69 36.88
CA THR A 7 -12.54 -0.55 36.31
C THR A 7 -12.53 0.34 35.07
N GLY A 8 -13.42 0.03 34.12
CA GLY A 8 -13.65 0.83 32.91
C GLY A 8 -14.89 1.69 33.06
N PHE A 9 -14.86 2.92 32.52
CA PHE A 9 -16.04 3.77 32.41
C PHE A 9 -16.53 3.84 30.98
N THR A 10 -17.83 3.60 30.78
CA THR A 10 -18.49 3.69 29.48
C THR A 10 -19.28 4.99 29.39
N PHE A 11 -19.09 5.74 28.31
CA PHE A 11 -19.91 6.92 28.02
C PHE A 11 -20.99 6.54 27.02
N ASP A 12 -22.25 6.86 27.35
CA ASP A 12 -23.39 6.60 26.48
C ASP A 12 -23.52 7.74 25.45
N PRO A 13 -23.36 7.48 24.14
CA PRO A 13 -23.65 8.48 23.12
C PRO A 13 -25.17 8.70 22.99
N PRO A 14 -25.64 9.93 22.71
CA PRO A 14 -27.05 10.14 22.41
C PRO A 14 -27.37 9.64 20.99
N GLY A 15 -27.93 8.43 20.90
CA GLY A 15 -28.68 7.96 19.72
C GLY A 15 -28.09 6.78 18.95
N VAL A 16 -28.80 5.64 19.04
CA VAL A 16 -28.78 4.43 18.19
C VAL A 16 -27.48 3.58 18.18
N ALA A 17 -27.58 2.46 18.90
CA ALA A 17 -26.87 1.18 18.79
C ALA A 17 -25.50 1.13 18.07
N GLY A 18 -24.43 1.04 18.88
CA GLY A 18 -23.17 0.43 18.46
C GLY A 18 -21.95 0.94 19.21
N SER A 19 -21.49 0.16 20.21
CA SER A 19 -20.26 0.29 21.02
C SER A 19 -20.03 1.60 21.77
N GLY A 20 -20.39 1.63 23.05
CA GLY A 20 -19.75 2.54 24.00
C GLY A 20 -18.24 2.28 24.07
N PHE A 21 -17.46 3.34 24.22
CA PHE A 21 -16.02 3.26 24.40
C PHE A 21 -15.70 3.19 25.89
N ASN A 22 -14.63 2.49 26.23
CA ASN A 22 -14.20 2.33 27.61
C ASN A 22 -12.91 3.10 27.83
N ILE A 23 -12.90 3.91 28.87
CA ILE A 23 -11.67 4.44 29.45
C ILE A 23 -11.37 3.65 30.72
N PHE A 24 -10.19 3.04 30.77
CA PHE A 24 -9.71 2.24 31.88
C PHE A 24 -8.73 3.05 32.72
N TRP A 25 -8.82 2.92 34.03
CA TRP A 25 -7.87 3.49 34.99
C TRP A 25 -7.10 2.37 35.67
N ASP A 26 -5.77 2.35 35.53
CA ASP A 26 -4.91 1.31 36.17
C ASP A 26 -4.36 1.74 37.54
N GLY A 27 -4.72 2.94 38.01
CA GLY A 27 -4.15 3.55 39.21
C GLY A 27 -3.10 4.63 38.93
N ASN A 28 -2.59 4.71 37.69
CA ASN A 28 -1.59 5.71 37.29
C ASN A 28 -1.85 6.28 35.89
N ARG A 29 -2.52 5.54 35.01
CA ARG A 29 -2.75 5.89 33.61
C ARG A 29 -4.19 5.63 33.20
N LEU A 30 -4.68 6.50 32.32
CA LEU A 30 -5.92 6.32 31.58
C LEU A 30 -5.59 5.64 30.25
N THR A 31 -6.30 4.55 29.94
CA THR A 31 -6.14 3.80 28.70
C THR A 31 -7.48 3.74 27.99
N GLY A 32 -7.52 4.13 26.72
CA GLY A 32 -8.71 4.03 25.88
C GLY A 32 -8.82 2.65 25.22
N SER A 33 -10.05 2.18 24.99
CA SER A 33 -10.30 0.99 24.17
C SER A 33 -9.92 1.22 22.70
N ASP A 34 -9.84 0.14 21.90
CA ASP A 34 -9.39 0.18 20.50
C ASP A 34 -10.00 1.34 19.71
N ALA A 35 -9.11 2.18 19.15
CA ALA A 35 -9.36 3.42 18.42
C ALA A 35 -9.81 4.68 19.23
N THR A 36 -9.92 4.61 20.56
CA THR A 36 -10.00 5.81 21.41
C THR A 36 -8.66 6.53 21.43
N ARG A 37 -8.68 7.85 21.34
CA ARG A 37 -7.47 8.67 21.34
C ARG A 37 -7.63 9.90 22.24
N PHE A 38 -6.59 10.23 23.00
CA PHE A 38 -6.49 11.39 23.87
C PHE A 38 -5.64 12.47 23.21
N ALA A 39 -6.06 13.72 23.34
CA ALA A 39 -5.23 14.88 23.06
C ALA A 39 -4.26 15.15 24.23
N GLU A 40 -3.24 15.98 23.98
CA GLU A 40 -2.36 16.43 25.06
C GLU A 40 -3.14 17.16 26.17
N PRO A 41 -2.77 16.98 27.46
CA PRO A 41 -3.48 17.62 28.56
C PRO A 41 -3.25 19.12 28.56
N ALA A 42 -4.32 19.90 28.69
CA ALA A 42 -4.25 21.35 28.86
C ALA A 42 -4.53 21.73 30.32
N GLU A 43 -3.74 22.62 30.90
CA GLU A 43 -4.02 23.15 32.25
C GLU A 43 -5.30 23.98 32.25
N ALA A 44 -6.17 23.73 33.22
CA ALA A 44 -7.44 24.43 33.36
C ALA A 44 -7.85 24.51 34.83
N ALA A 45 -8.17 25.72 35.29
CA ALA A 45 -8.67 25.92 36.65
C ALA A 45 -10.10 25.38 36.82
N ARG A 46 -10.90 25.34 35.76
CA ARG A 46 -12.29 24.87 35.74
C ARG A 46 -12.63 24.09 34.46
N PRO A 47 -13.66 23.21 34.49
CA PRO A 47 -14.11 22.44 33.31
C PRO A 47 -14.55 23.27 32.09
N GLY A 48 -14.85 24.55 32.30
CA GLY A 48 -15.30 25.49 31.26
C GLY A 48 -14.22 26.41 30.72
N ASP A 49 -13.00 26.35 31.26
CA ASP A 49 -11.92 27.29 30.90
C ASP A 49 -11.20 26.90 29.60
N VAL A 50 -11.43 25.68 29.10
CA VAL A 50 -10.82 25.18 27.86
C VAL A 50 -11.83 25.29 26.73
N GLY A 51 -11.32 25.72 25.56
CA GLY A 51 -12.10 25.95 24.35
C GLY A 51 -12.70 24.68 23.74
N VAL A 52 -13.19 24.81 22.50
CA VAL A 52 -13.73 23.71 21.70
C VAL A 52 -12.69 22.59 21.60
N ALA A 53 -13.16 21.33 21.57
CA ALA A 53 -12.31 20.17 21.32
C ALA A 53 -11.37 20.45 20.12
N PRO A 54 -10.07 20.16 20.25
CA PRO A 54 -9.14 20.36 19.14
C PRO A 54 -9.56 19.47 17.96
N GLY A 55 -9.32 19.94 16.73
CA GLY A 55 -9.53 19.15 15.51
C GLY A 55 -8.50 18.04 15.31
N GLU A 56 -7.31 18.20 15.88
CA GLU A 56 -6.18 17.27 15.73
C GLU A 56 -5.48 17.04 17.08
N GLY A 57 -4.47 16.17 17.11
CA GLY A 57 -3.63 15.92 18.30
C GLY A 57 -4.06 14.73 19.15
N TYR A 58 -5.09 13.99 18.75
CA TYR A 58 -5.51 12.76 19.40
C TYR A 58 -4.64 11.57 18.96
N VAL A 59 -3.47 11.42 19.56
CA VAL A 59 -2.52 10.35 19.21
C VAL A 59 -2.25 9.38 20.35
N LEU A 60 -2.59 9.75 21.58
CA LEU A 60 -2.29 8.95 22.75
C LEU A 60 -3.44 7.97 22.99
N ASN A 61 -3.14 6.68 23.07
CA ASN A 61 -4.10 5.68 23.57
C ASN A 61 -3.98 5.48 25.09
N VAL A 62 -2.88 5.97 25.68
CA VAL A 62 -2.57 5.91 27.11
C VAL A 62 -2.05 7.28 27.55
N ILE A 63 -2.58 7.80 28.65
CA ILE A 63 -2.15 9.09 29.20
C ILE A 63 -2.02 9.04 30.72
N ALA A 64 -0.98 9.68 31.25
CA ALA A 64 -0.84 9.92 32.68
C ALA A 64 -1.61 11.21 33.04
N PRO A 65 -2.79 11.12 33.68
CA PRO A 65 -3.55 12.30 34.06
C PRO A 65 -2.75 13.21 34.99
N ARG A 66 -3.01 14.52 34.90
CA ARG A 66 -2.51 15.51 35.85
C ARG A 66 -3.67 16.24 36.50
N VAL A 67 -3.51 16.59 37.76
CA VAL A 67 -4.52 17.38 38.47
C VAL A 67 -4.63 18.78 37.86
N GLY A 68 -5.85 19.30 37.79
CA GLY A 68 -6.10 20.60 37.17
C GLY A 68 -5.87 20.60 35.66
N THR A 69 -5.99 19.45 35.00
CA THR A 69 -5.93 19.37 33.54
C THR A 69 -7.26 18.95 32.92
N VAL A 70 -7.45 19.39 31.69
CA VAL A 70 -8.47 18.92 30.76
C VAL A 70 -7.82 18.00 29.73
N LEU A 71 -8.51 16.91 29.46
CA LEU A 71 -8.18 15.92 28.45
C LEU A 71 -9.31 15.90 27.43
N HIS A 72 -9.00 16.11 26.16
CA HIS A 72 -9.97 15.84 25.10
C HIS A 72 -9.83 14.40 24.61
N VAL A 73 -10.95 13.74 24.36
CA VAL A 73 -11.01 12.36 23.93
C VAL A 73 -11.79 12.29 22.61
N ARG A 74 -11.16 11.76 21.57
CA ARG A 74 -11.79 11.40 20.30
C ARG A 74 -12.15 9.93 20.33
N VAL A 75 -13.39 9.65 19.97
CA VAL A 75 -13.98 8.33 20.04
C VAL A 75 -14.57 7.99 18.68
N PRO A 76 -14.25 6.82 18.11
CA PRO A 76 -14.89 6.36 16.90
C PRO A 76 -16.35 5.97 17.19
N SER A 77 -17.27 6.45 16.36
CA SER A 77 -18.68 6.03 16.39
C SER A 77 -19.19 5.81 14.97
N VAL A 78 -20.20 4.94 14.86
CA VAL A 78 -20.89 4.60 13.60
C VAL A 78 -21.49 5.84 12.93
N SER A 79 -21.81 6.87 13.70
CA SER A 79 -22.39 8.14 13.22
C SER A 79 -21.36 9.26 12.99
N GLY A 80 -20.05 8.96 13.07
CA GLY A 80 -18.96 9.94 13.06
C GLY A 80 -18.30 10.08 14.44
N PRO A 81 -17.08 10.64 14.52
CA PRO A 81 -16.32 10.69 15.77
C PRO A 81 -17.04 11.51 16.85
N GLY A 82 -17.13 10.95 18.06
CA GLY A 82 -17.60 11.63 19.26
C GLY A 82 -16.44 12.30 19.98
N PHE A 83 -16.64 13.54 20.41
CA PHE A 83 -15.64 14.30 21.18
C PHE A 83 -16.12 14.49 22.61
N TYR A 84 -15.25 14.18 23.56
CA TYR A 84 -15.53 14.31 24.99
C TYR A 84 -14.42 15.10 25.66
N THR A 85 -14.82 15.98 26.57
CA THR A 85 -13.90 16.68 27.46
C THR A 85 -13.95 16.00 28.83
N ILE A 86 -12.79 15.56 29.33
CA ILE A 86 -12.60 15.02 30.68
C ILE A 86 -11.80 16.04 31.49
N TRP A 87 -12.30 16.43 32.66
CA TRP A 87 -11.63 17.34 33.56
C TRP A 87 -11.27 16.65 34.88
N ILE A 88 -10.02 16.84 35.30
CA ILE A 88 -9.50 16.28 36.55
C ILE A 88 -9.36 17.42 37.56
N PRO A 89 -10.13 17.43 38.65
CA PRO A 89 -10.15 18.52 39.61
C PRO A 89 -8.78 18.71 40.28
N PRO A 90 -8.39 19.97 40.56
CA PRO A 90 -7.21 20.24 41.36
C PRO A 90 -7.39 19.70 42.79
N GLY A 91 -6.31 19.20 43.39
CA GLY A 91 -6.30 18.69 44.77
C GLY A 91 -6.61 17.19 44.91
N GLN A 92 -6.76 16.47 43.80
CA GLN A 92 -6.83 15.01 43.82
C GLN A 92 -5.44 14.40 44.08
N ASP A 93 -5.37 13.35 44.89
CA ASP A 93 -4.14 12.59 45.06
C ASP A 93 -3.99 11.57 43.93
N LEU A 94 -3.05 11.83 43.02
CA LEU A 94 -2.64 10.90 41.95
C LEU A 94 -1.31 10.20 42.32
N GLY A 95 -0.96 10.17 43.62
CA GLY A 95 0.28 9.62 44.14
C GLY A 95 0.50 8.14 43.83
N ASN A 96 1.62 7.59 44.33
CA ASN A 96 2.11 6.26 43.95
C ASN A 96 1.21 5.07 44.37
N GLU A 97 0.13 5.31 45.12
CA GLU A 97 -0.82 4.26 45.51
C GLU A 97 -2.03 4.29 44.57
N PRO A 98 -2.48 3.13 44.03
CA PRO A 98 -3.61 3.06 43.11
C PRO A 98 -4.89 3.49 43.83
N GLY A 99 -5.24 4.77 43.69
CA GLY A 99 -6.44 5.40 44.22
C GLY A 99 -7.51 5.62 43.15
N PRO A 100 -8.77 5.82 43.52
CA PRO A 100 -9.83 6.12 42.58
C PRO A 100 -9.63 7.48 41.88
N LEU A 101 -9.90 7.52 40.58
CA LEU A 101 -9.86 8.74 39.77
C LEU A 101 -11.19 9.49 39.84
N ILE A 102 -11.19 10.71 40.36
CA ILE A 102 -12.34 11.61 40.29
C ILE A 102 -12.21 12.48 39.05
N PHE A 103 -13.22 12.48 38.20
CA PHE A 103 -13.25 13.37 37.03
C PHE A 103 -14.67 13.83 36.73
N ASP A 104 -14.75 14.94 35.99
CA ASP A 104 -15.96 15.43 35.35
C ASP A 104 -15.86 15.23 33.84
N TRP A 105 -16.99 15.08 33.16
CA TRP A 105 -17.00 14.90 31.72
C TRP A 105 -18.19 15.56 31.05
N LYS A 106 -18.00 15.98 29.79
CA LYS A 106 -19.08 16.50 28.95
C LYS A 106 -18.85 16.11 27.49
N PRO A 107 -19.91 15.83 26.72
CA PRO A 107 -19.80 15.73 25.27
C PRO A 107 -19.54 17.13 24.69
N ASP A 108 -18.59 17.23 23.77
CA ASP A 108 -18.35 18.47 23.02
C ASP A 108 -19.33 18.55 21.85
N LEU A 109 -20.37 19.36 22.02
CA LEU A 109 -21.46 19.52 21.04
C LEU A 109 -21.03 20.25 19.76
N LEU A 110 -19.90 20.96 19.81
CA LEU A 110 -19.25 21.56 18.66
C LEU A 110 -18.11 20.63 18.27
N ALA A 111 -18.43 19.60 17.48
CA ALA A 111 -17.37 18.87 16.79
C ALA A 111 -16.57 19.89 15.97
N PRO A 112 -15.22 19.85 16.01
CA PRO A 112 -14.41 20.65 15.10
C PRO A 112 -14.95 20.42 13.68
N ALA A 113 -15.08 21.50 12.91
CA ALA A 113 -15.39 21.37 11.49
C ALA A 113 -14.18 20.71 10.83
N GLU A 114 -14.15 19.38 10.86
CA GLU A 114 -13.21 18.57 10.11
C GLU A 114 -13.45 18.90 8.64
N SER A 115 -12.60 19.77 8.09
CA SER A 115 -12.34 19.76 6.65
C SER A 115 -11.51 18.50 6.39
N ASP A 116 -12.17 17.36 6.53
CA ASP A 116 -11.67 16.03 6.21
C ASP A 116 -11.49 15.97 4.70
N SER A 117 -10.43 16.60 4.20
CA SER A 117 -10.09 16.60 2.77
C SER A 117 -8.94 15.64 2.47
N LEU A 118 -8.25 15.18 3.52
CA LEU A 118 -7.30 14.06 3.46
C LEU A 118 -8.04 12.73 3.63
N PRO A 119 -7.80 11.75 2.75
CA PRO A 119 -8.30 10.38 2.90
C PRO A 119 -7.72 9.68 4.14
N GLU A 120 -8.52 8.84 4.80
CA GLU A 120 -8.09 8.02 5.95
C GLU A 120 -6.84 7.18 5.62
N ALA A 121 -6.77 6.61 4.42
CA ALA A 121 -5.60 5.87 3.94
C ALA A 121 -4.27 6.64 3.99
N PHE A 122 -4.30 7.97 4.02
CA PHE A 122 -3.10 8.82 4.09
C PHE A 122 -2.81 9.36 5.49
N GLU A 123 -3.79 9.37 6.39
CA GLU A 123 -3.57 9.71 7.81
C GLU A 123 -2.71 8.66 8.53
N GLU A 124 -2.79 7.40 8.11
CA GLU A 124 -1.98 6.31 8.66
C GLU A 124 -0.50 6.34 8.19
N ILE A 125 -0.14 7.15 7.19
CA ILE A 125 1.23 7.15 6.63
C ILE A 125 2.13 8.04 7.51
N SER A 126 3.17 7.43 8.08
CA SER A 126 4.09 8.13 8.99
C SER A 126 4.98 9.13 8.24
N PHE A 127 4.96 10.39 8.69
CA PHE A 127 5.83 11.46 8.20
C PHE A 127 7.29 11.25 8.61
N VAL A 128 8.22 11.90 7.91
CA VAL A 128 9.68 11.77 8.13
C VAL A 128 10.09 12.02 9.59
N ASN A 129 9.42 12.95 10.26
CA ASN A 129 9.67 13.27 11.67
C ASN A 129 9.25 12.15 12.64
N ARG A 130 8.39 11.23 12.19
CA ARG A 130 7.84 10.13 12.99
C ARG A 130 8.44 8.76 12.70
N ILE A 131 9.33 8.64 11.70
CA ILE A 131 9.97 7.36 11.28
C ILE A 131 10.55 6.59 12.47
N PHE A 132 11.10 7.30 13.45
CA PHE A 132 11.78 6.71 14.61
C PHE A 132 11.03 6.93 15.93
N GLU A 133 9.77 7.34 15.89
CA GLU A 133 8.97 7.54 17.12
C GLU A 133 8.78 6.23 17.90
N GLY A 134 8.69 5.09 17.22
CA GLY A 134 8.70 3.76 17.85
C GLY A 134 10.04 3.35 18.49
N GLY A 135 11.08 4.19 18.40
CA GLY A 135 12.40 3.94 18.99
C GLY A 135 13.32 3.06 18.14
N THR A 136 14.53 2.81 18.65
CA THR A 136 15.57 2.01 17.97
C THR A 136 15.16 0.55 17.75
N ASP A 137 14.26 0.04 18.59
CA ASP A 137 13.84 -1.37 18.58
C ASP A 137 12.91 -1.68 17.39
N VAL A 138 12.04 -0.74 17.02
CA VAL A 138 11.18 -0.84 15.83
C VAL A 138 12.04 -0.77 14.56
N ALA A 139 13.00 0.16 14.50
CA ALA A 139 13.93 0.24 13.37
C ALA A 139 14.78 -1.03 13.21
N ALA A 140 15.27 -1.60 14.32
CA ALA A 140 16.00 -2.87 14.31
C ALA A 140 15.12 -4.04 13.86
N THR A 141 13.86 -4.07 14.31
CA THR A 141 12.85 -5.04 13.88
C THR A 141 12.63 -4.98 12.37
N ASN A 142 12.38 -3.78 11.84
CA ASN A 142 12.14 -3.59 10.40
C ASN A 142 13.38 -3.90 9.55
N ALA A 143 14.58 -3.62 10.07
CA ALA A 143 15.82 -4.06 9.43
C ALA A 143 15.93 -5.60 9.40
N ALA A 144 15.60 -6.29 10.51
CA ALA A 144 15.62 -7.76 10.56
C ALA A 144 14.59 -8.38 9.60
N VAL A 145 13.37 -7.84 9.55
CA VAL A 145 12.32 -8.27 8.59
C VAL A 145 12.76 -8.01 7.16
N THR A 146 13.36 -6.85 6.88
CA THR A 146 13.92 -6.51 5.56
C THR A 146 14.96 -7.55 5.12
N ILE A 147 15.87 -7.94 6.02
CA ILE A 147 16.87 -8.99 5.76
C ILE A 147 16.18 -10.34 5.50
N ALA A 148 15.19 -10.72 6.30
CA ALA A 148 14.46 -11.97 6.14
C ALA A 148 13.73 -12.04 4.79
N ILE A 149 13.03 -10.96 4.40
CA ILE A 149 12.35 -10.85 3.10
C ILE A 149 13.35 -10.91 1.95
N LEU A 150 14.49 -10.23 2.09
CA LEU A 150 15.56 -10.27 1.09
C LEU A 150 16.07 -11.70 0.89
N LEU A 151 16.31 -12.45 1.97
CA LEU A 151 16.73 -13.85 1.89
C LEU A 151 15.67 -14.74 1.24
N LEU A 152 14.41 -14.59 1.64
CA LEU A 152 13.28 -15.34 1.08
C LEU A 152 13.09 -15.06 -0.40
N LEU A 153 13.17 -13.79 -0.83
CA LEU A 153 13.03 -13.41 -2.23
C LEU A 153 14.20 -13.92 -3.07
N LEU A 154 15.44 -13.85 -2.58
CA LEU A 154 16.58 -14.41 -3.29
C LEU A 154 16.48 -15.93 -3.45
N ALA A 155 16.09 -16.64 -2.39
CA ALA A 155 15.88 -18.08 -2.43
C ALA A 155 14.69 -18.47 -3.33
N GLY A 156 13.58 -17.73 -3.25
CA GLY A 156 12.41 -17.95 -4.09
C GLY A 156 12.71 -17.65 -5.56
N ALA A 157 13.47 -16.59 -5.84
CA ALA A 157 13.85 -16.21 -7.19
C ALA A 157 14.81 -17.22 -7.83
N SER A 158 15.78 -17.76 -7.08
CA SER A 158 16.68 -18.79 -7.61
C SER A 158 15.91 -20.07 -7.99
N VAL A 159 15.05 -20.56 -7.09
CA VAL A 159 14.22 -21.75 -7.35
C VAL A 159 13.26 -21.51 -8.52
N PHE A 160 12.64 -20.33 -8.58
CA PHE A 160 11.73 -19.99 -9.68
C PHE A 160 12.46 -19.88 -11.02
N ASN A 161 13.64 -19.25 -11.06
CA ASN A 161 14.41 -19.09 -12.28
C ASN A 161 14.91 -20.46 -12.78
N GLU A 162 15.38 -21.33 -11.89
CA GLU A 162 15.78 -22.71 -12.24
C GLU A 162 14.59 -23.52 -12.77
N ALA A 163 13.45 -23.41 -12.09
CA ALA A 163 12.18 -23.99 -12.53
C ALA A 163 11.74 -23.50 -13.92
N LEU A 164 11.89 -22.22 -14.20
CA LEU A 164 11.55 -21.60 -15.48
C LEU A 164 12.50 -22.08 -16.58
N GLU A 165 13.80 -22.12 -16.31
CA GLU A 165 14.82 -22.59 -17.24
C GLU A 165 14.61 -24.06 -17.61
N GLU A 166 14.30 -24.91 -16.63
CA GLU A 166 14.06 -26.34 -16.82
C GLU A 166 12.74 -26.64 -17.58
N ASN A 167 11.67 -25.87 -17.33
CA ASN A 167 10.34 -26.19 -17.86
C ASN A 167 9.93 -25.35 -19.08
N VAL A 168 10.31 -24.07 -19.16
CA VAL A 168 9.78 -23.14 -20.17
C VAL A 168 10.65 -23.11 -21.42
N ARG A 169 11.98 -23.26 -21.32
CA ARG A 169 12.83 -23.33 -22.51
C ARG A 169 12.61 -24.61 -23.34
N GLY A 170 12.08 -25.67 -22.73
CA GLY A 170 11.72 -26.92 -23.41
C GLY A 170 10.28 -27.01 -23.95
N LEU A 171 9.35 -26.20 -23.44
CA LEU A 171 7.93 -26.27 -23.81
C LEU A 171 7.53 -25.04 -24.61
N GLY A 172 7.43 -25.20 -25.94
CA GLY A 172 6.73 -24.24 -26.79
C GLY A 172 5.31 -24.01 -26.25
N VAL A 173 5.06 -22.80 -25.74
CA VAL A 173 3.80 -22.37 -25.08
C VAL A 173 2.55 -22.62 -25.95
N GLN A 174 2.72 -22.83 -27.24
CA GLN A 174 1.66 -23.15 -28.21
C GLN A 174 1.07 -24.58 -28.08
N GLY A 175 1.69 -25.49 -27.30
CA GLY A 175 1.28 -26.90 -27.24
C GLY A 175 0.58 -27.36 -25.95
N VAL A 176 0.36 -26.48 -24.97
CA VAL A 176 -0.18 -26.91 -23.67
C VAL A 176 -1.70 -27.09 -23.76
N ALA A 177 -2.16 -28.32 -24.00
CA ALA A 177 -3.56 -28.68 -23.86
C ALA A 177 -3.99 -28.47 -22.39
N LEU A 178 -4.87 -27.49 -22.18
CA LEU A 178 -5.53 -27.18 -20.92
C LEU A 178 -6.68 -28.19 -20.68
N PRO A 179 -6.98 -28.55 -19.42
CA PRO A 179 -8.16 -29.38 -19.12
C PRO A 179 -9.46 -28.72 -19.63
N GLY A 180 -10.44 -29.51 -20.07
CA GLY A 180 -11.69 -29.04 -20.70
C GLY A 180 -12.44 -27.85 -20.05
N PRO A 181 -12.54 -27.72 -18.71
CA PRO A 181 -13.15 -26.52 -18.10
C PRO A 181 -12.32 -25.24 -18.32
N PHE A 182 -10.99 -25.34 -18.35
CA PHE A 182 -10.09 -24.21 -18.59
C PHE A 182 -10.09 -23.76 -20.05
N ASP A 183 -10.30 -24.68 -21.01
CA ASP A 183 -10.38 -24.34 -22.43
C ASP A 183 -11.71 -23.62 -22.77
N SER A 184 -12.76 -23.91 -22.00
CA SER A 184 -14.03 -23.18 -22.07
C SER A 184 -13.89 -21.77 -21.48
N ALA A 185 -13.23 -21.63 -20.33
CA ALA A 185 -12.88 -20.33 -19.76
C ALA A 185 -11.98 -19.51 -20.71
N ARG A 186 -11.00 -20.14 -21.35
CA ARG A 186 -10.11 -19.52 -22.34
C ARG A 186 -10.89 -18.95 -23.53
N ARG A 187 -11.88 -19.69 -24.05
CA ARG A 187 -12.71 -19.21 -25.17
C ARG A 187 -13.58 -18.01 -24.80
N VAL A 188 -14.18 -18.03 -23.60
CA VAL A 188 -14.94 -16.89 -23.07
C VAL A 188 -14.02 -15.68 -22.89
N LEU A 189 -12.87 -15.86 -22.25
CA LEU A 189 -11.87 -14.79 -22.07
C LEU A 189 -11.36 -14.26 -23.41
N ALA A 190 -11.13 -15.11 -24.40
CA ALA A 190 -10.71 -14.71 -25.74
C ALA A 190 -11.81 -13.88 -26.44
N SER A 191 -13.08 -14.26 -26.30
CA SER A 191 -14.21 -13.52 -26.89
C SER A 191 -14.38 -12.13 -26.26
N ILE A 192 -14.24 -12.05 -24.93
CA ILE A 192 -14.24 -10.79 -24.18
C ILE A 192 -13.05 -9.93 -24.63
N TRP A 193 -11.86 -10.52 -24.74
CA TRP A 193 -10.65 -9.85 -25.22
C TRP A 193 -10.83 -9.25 -26.61
N HIS A 194 -11.40 -10.00 -27.57
CA HIS A 194 -11.65 -9.48 -28.91
C HIS A 194 -12.68 -8.34 -28.93
N ALA A 195 -13.74 -8.43 -28.12
CA ALA A 195 -14.73 -7.36 -27.99
C ALA A 195 -14.10 -6.08 -27.43
N ILE A 196 -13.28 -6.20 -26.38
CA ILE A 196 -12.56 -5.09 -25.77
C ILE A 196 -11.55 -4.50 -26.76
N ALA A 197 -10.71 -5.33 -27.39
CA ALA A 197 -9.72 -4.86 -28.36
C ALA A 197 -10.39 -4.13 -29.54
N GLY A 198 -11.54 -4.61 -30.00
CA GLY A 198 -12.34 -3.96 -31.05
C GLY A 198 -12.93 -2.62 -30.60
N PHE A 199 -13.52 -2.56 -29.41
CA PHE A 199 -14.03 -1.32 -28.82
C PHE A 199 -12.93 -0.26 -28.65
N TRP A 200 -11.76 -0.65 -28.14
CA TRP A 200 -10.63 0.27 -27.98
C TRP A 200 -10.02 0.72 -29.29
N ALA A 201 -9.91 -0.17 -30.29
CA ALA A 201 -9.45 0.21 -31.63
C ALA A 201 -10.41 1.19 -32.33
N ALA A 202 -11.71 1.12 -32.01
CA ALA A 202 -12.71 2.06 -32.49
C ALA A 202 -12.66 3.43 -31.80
N ILE A 203 -12.27 3.47 -30.52
CA ILE A 203 -12.21 4.70 -29.70
C ILE A 203 -10.89 5.46 -29.89
N ILE A 204 -9.79 4.76 -30.14
CA ILE A 204 -8.46 5.35 -30.35
C ILE A 204 -8.00 5.05 -31.78
N PRO A 205 -8.59 5.68 -32.81
CA PRO A 205 -8.08 5.56 -34.17
C PRO A 205 -6.67 6.17 -34.20
N GLY A 206 -5.66 5.39 -34.60
CA GLY A 206 -4.23 5.74 -34.44
C GLY A 206 -3.70 6.90 -35.31
N ALA A 207 -4.50 7.92 -35.63
CA ALA A 207 -4.19 8.90 -36.66
C ALA A 207 -3.85 10.31 -36.13
N THR A 208 -4.31 10.75 -34.95
CA THR A 208 -4.06 12.13 -34.47
C THR A 208 -3.28 12.24 -33.15
N PHE A 209 -2.70 13.42 -32.89
CA PHE A 209 -2.01 13.73 -31.62
C PHE A 209 -2.96 13.64 -30.42
N LEU A 210 -4.23 14.02 -30.60
CA LEU A 210 -5.29 13.87 -29.62
C LEU A 210 -5.51 12.40 -29.26
N ASP A 211 -5.55 11.49 -30.24
CA ASP A 211 -5.70 10.05 -29.98
C ASP A 211 -4.53 9.47 -29.19
N ARG A 212 -3.32 9.99 -29.41
CA ARG A 212 -2.09 9.58 -28.69
C ARG A 212 -2.04 10.07 -27.25
N ALA A 213 -2.76 11.13 -26.89
CA ALA A 213 -2.82 11.67 -25.53
C ALA A 213 -4.07 11.19 -24.77
N LEU A 214 -5.22 11.12 -25.45
CA LEU A 214 -6.50 10.71 -24.87
C LEU A 214 -6.49 9.25 -24.42
N GLY A 215 -5.86 8.35 -25.17
CA GLY A 215 -5.74 6.94 -24.78
C GLY A 215 -5.03 6.74 -23.44
N PRO A 216 -3.77 7.21 -23.28
CA PRO A 216 -3.07 7.19 -22.00
C PRO A 216 -3.81 7.92 -20.88
N ALA A 217 -4.40 9.08 -21.16
CA ALA A 217 -5.14 9.84 -20.15
C ALA A 217 -6.38 9.09 -19.67
N ALA A 218 -7.21 8.56 -20.57
CA ALA A 218 -8.42 7.80 -20.22
C ALA A 218 -8.06 6.54 -19.42
N LEU A 219 -6.97 5.89 -19.78
CA LEU A 219 -6.48 4.71 -19.09
C LEU A 219 -5.93 5.04 -17.70
N LEU A 220 -5.15 6.12 -17.56
CA LEU A 220 -4.66 6.62 -16.27
C LEU A 220 -5.81 7.05 -15.35
N LEU A 221 -6.81 7.73 -15.89
CA LEU A 221 -8.02 8.10 -15.16
C LEU A 221 -8.81 6.86 -14.74
N GLY A 222 -8.95 5.87 -15.63
CA GLY A 222 -9.62 4.61 -15.34
C GLY A 222 -8.92 3.80 -14.25
N THR A 223 -7.58 3.80 -14.22
CA THR A 223 -6.80 3.11 -13.19
C THR A 223 -6.85 3.85 -11.87
N GLY A 224 -6.67 5.16 -11.86
CA GLY A 224 -6.83 5.96 -10.65
C GLY A 224 -8.23 5.78 -10.04
N PHE A 225 -9.27 5.75 -10.88
CA PHE A 225 -10.64 5.48 -10.43
C PHE A 225 -10.77 4.09 -9.82
N THR A 226 -10.25 3.07 -10.51
CA THR A 226 -10.29 1.67 -10.03
C THR A 226 -9.60 1.51 -8.68
N TYR A 227 -8.42 2.12 -8.51
CA TYR A 227 -7.69 2.07 -7.25
C TYR A 227 -8.42 2.81 -6.13
N SER A 228 -9.08 3.93 -6.44
CA SER A 228 -9.85 4.70 -5.44
C SER A 228 -11.04 3.90 -4.90
N LEU A 229 -11.60 2.96 -5.67
CA LEU A 229 -12.70 2.10 -5.22
C LEU A 229 -12.29 1.12 -4.10
N LEU A 230 -10.99 0.91 -3.86
CA LEU A 230 -10.53 0.14 -2.70
C LEU A 230 -10.92 0.81 -1.39
N GLU A 231 -11.00 2.14 -1.37
CA GLU A 231 -11.29 2.88 -0.16
C GLU A 231 -12.75 2.65 0.27
N PRO A 232 -13.00 2.24 1.53
CA PRO A 232 -14.36 1.98 1.98
C PRO A 232 -15.30 3.18 1.91
N GLY A 233 -14.78 4.37 2.17
CA GLY A 233 -15.50 5.64 2.14
C GLY A 233 -15.59 6.30 0.75
N PHE A 234 -15.15 5.63 -0.33
CA PHE A 234 -15.13 6.24 -1.66
C PHE A 234 -16.55 6.65 -2.13
N GLY A 235 -16.73 7.92 -2.47
CA GLY A 235 -18.01 8.52 -2.83
C GLY A 235 -17.88 9.91 -3.45
N ALA A 236 -18.99 10.65 -3.53
CA ALA A 236 -19.01 12.02 -4.04
C ALA A 236 -18.66 13.03 -2.93
N ASN A 237 -17.42 12.99 -2.45
CA ASN A 237 -16.90 13.85 -1.38
C ASN A 237 -15.48 14.36 -1.68
N GLU A 238 -15.00 15.32 -0.88
CA GLU A 238 -13.69 15.95 -1.04
C GLU A 238 -12.54 14.95 -0.86
N GLN A 239 -12.62 14.06 0.13
CA GLN A 239 -11.61 13.00 0.35
C GLN A 239 -11.43 12.12 -0.89
N SER A 240 -12.53 11.64 -1.45
CA SER A 240 -12.53 10.74 -2.61
C SER A 240 -11.97 11.44 -3.84
N PHE A 241 -12.25 12.74 -4.01
CA PHE A 241 -11.66 13.56 -5.05
C PHE A 241 -10.15 13.70 -4.86
N THR A 242 -9.70 14.02 -3.65
CA THR A 242 -8.29 14.13 -3.29
C THR A 242 -7.54 12.81 -3.52
N LEU A 243 -8.10 11.69 -3.06
CA LEU A 243 -7.57 10.35 -3.28
C LEU A 243 -7.44 10.02 -4.77
N PHE A 244 -8.51 10.26 -5.52
CA PHE A 244 -8.56 9.98 -6.96
C PHE A 244 -7.48 10.75 -7.71
N ILE A 245 -7.37 12.06 -7.49
CA ILE A 245 -6.36 12.87 -8.15
C ILE A 245 -4.95 12.47 -7.69
N GLY A 246 -4.76 12.20 -6.39
CA GLY A 246 -3.50 11.70 -5.84
C GLY A 246 -3.00 10.44 -6.56
N LEU A 247 -3.88 9.45 -6.72
CA LEU A 247 -3.59 8.18 -7.40
C LEU A 247 -3.37 8.35 -8.91
N VAL A 248 -4.16 9.18 -9.59
CA VAL A 248 -3.97 9.47 -11.01
C VAL A 248 -2.60 10.11 -11.25
N VAL A 249 -2.23 11.11 -10.44
CA VAL A 249 -0.95 11.81 -10.58
C VAL A 249 0.21 10.87 -10.24
N SER A 250 0.13 10.12 -9.13
CA SER A 250 1.21 9.21 -8.72
C SER A 250 1.45 8.08 -9.71
N GLN A 251 0.40 7.46 -10.23
CA GLN A 251 0.51 6.48 -11.31
C GLN A 251 1.08 7.11 -12.57
N GLY A 252 0.71 8.35 -12.89
CA GLY A 252 1.23 9.08 -14.05
C GLY A 252 2.72 9.31 -13.93
N VAL A 253 3.19 9.72 -12.75
CA VAL A 253 4.61 9.87 -12.40
C VAL A 253 5.32 8.52 -12.52
N LEU A 254 4.78 7.45 -11.94
CA LEU A 254 5.34 6.11 -12.04
C LEU A 254 5.51 5.69 -13.51
N VAL A 255 4.45 5.78 -14.34
CA VAL A 255 4.52 5.43 -15.77
C VAL A 255 5.54 6.32 -16.51
N LEU A 256 5.57 7.62 -16.22
CA LEU A 256 6.48 8.55 -16.88
C LEU A 256 7.95 8.25 -16.56
N PHE A 257 8.29 8.05 -15.29
CA PHE A 257 9.67 7.79 -14.89
C PHE A 257 10.10 6.37 -15.24
N TYR A 258 9.24 5.39 -15.01
CA TYR A 258 9.56 3.99 -15.22
C TYR A 258 9.50 3.61 -16.71
N GLU A 259 8.33 3.70 -17.33
CA GLU A 259 8.13 3.32 -18.74
C GLU A 259 8.59 4.40 -19.70
N GLY A 260 8.34 5.67 -19.38
CA GLY A 260 8.83 6.80 -20.17
C GLY A 260 10.35 6.94 -20.09
N GLY A 261 10.96 6.71 -18.92
CA GLY A 261 12.42 6.69 -18.75
C GLY A 261 13.09 5.62 -19.61
N LYS A 262 12.53 4.40 -19.65
CA LYS A 262 12.96 3.34 -20.59
C LYS A 262 12.88 3.82 -22.03
N ALA A 263 11.70 4.28 -22.45
CA ALA A 263 11.46 4.69 -23.82
C ALA A 263 12.38 5.85 -24.24
N TRP A 264 12.61 6.82 -23.36
CA TRP A 264 13.51 7.94 -23.58
C TRP A 264 14.96 7.47 -23.71
N LEU A 265 15.43 6.63 -22.79
CA LEU A 265 16.81 6.14 -22.82
C LEU A 265 17.07 5.30 -24.07
N TYR A 266 16.12 4.46 -24.47
CA TYR A 266 16.19 3.70 -25.71
C TYR A 266 16.17 4.62 -26.93
N ARG A 267 15.28 5.62 -27.02
CA ARG A 267 15.28 6.57 -28.15
C ARG A 267 16.58 7.37 -28.23
N ARG A 268 17.06 7.89 -27.09
CA ARG A 268 18.23 8.78 -27.03
C ARG A 268 19.51 8.03 -27.36
N ASN A 269 19.70 6.82 -26.82
CA ASN A 269 20.94 6.08 -26.97
C ASN A 269 20.93 5.17 -28.20
N LEU A 270 19.78 4.64 -28.62
CA LEU A 270 19.70 3.66 -29.72
C LEU A 270 19.12 4.20 -31.02
N ARG A 271 18.47 5.37 -31.02
CA ARG A 271 17.67 5.86 -32.18
C ARG A 271 16.64 4.84 -32.67
N VAL A 272 16.18 3.95 -31.79
CA VAL A 272 15.11 2.98 -32.06
C VAL A 272 13.79 3.59 -31.62
N ASP A 273 12.73 3.39 -32.41
CA ASP A 273 11.39 3.80 -32.05
C ASP A 273 10.88 2.95 -30.88
N ALA A 274 11.04 3.46 -29.66
CA ALA A 274 10.39 2.93 -28.47
C ALA A 274 9.07 3.67 -28.24
N GLY A 275 8.02 2.98 -27.83
CA GLY A 275 6.70 3.58 -27.57
C GLY A 275 6.04 2.98 -26.34
N LEU A 276 5.18 3.76 -25.69
CA LEU A 276 4.28 3.27 -24.66
C LEU A 276 3.13 2.52 -25.34
N ARG A 277 2.95 1.25 -25.00
CA ARG A 277 1.77 0.49 -25.38
C ARG A 277 0.96 0.20 -24.12
N LEU A 278 -0.30 0.57 -24.18
CA LEU A 278 -1.23 0.35 -23.09
C LEU A 278 -1.89 -1.02 -23.26
N PHE A 279 -2.17 -1.68 -22.14
CA PHE A 279 -2.82 -2.98 -22.10
C PHE A 279 -4.16 -2.87 -21.37
N PRO A 280 -5.27 -2.61 -22.08
CA PRO A 280 -6.57 -2.40 -21.45
C PRO A 280 -7.07 -3.59 -20.61
N ALA A 281 -6.63 -4.82 -20.90
CA ALA A 281 -6.92 -5.97 -20.04
C ALA A 281 -6.50 -5.75 -18.59
N CYS A 282 -5.44 -4.98 -18.35
CA CYS A 282 -4.96 -4.71 -17.00
C CYS A 282 -5.98 -3.92 -16.17
N ILE A 283 -6.82 -3.08 -16.78
CA ILE A 283 -7.92 -2.40 -16.07
C ILE A 283 -8.95 -3.42 -15.58
N ILE A 284 -9.28 -4.43 -16.40
CA ILE A 284 -10.26 -5.44 -16.03
C ILE A 284 -9.71 -6.34 -14.93
N ILE A 285 -8.45 -6.74 -15.05
CA ILE A 285 -7.77 -7.51 -14.00
C ILE A 285 -7.73 -6.68 -12.69
N ALA A 286 -7.46 -5.38 -12.79
CA ALA A 286 -7.49 -4.48 -11.64
C ALA A 286 -8.89 -4.38 -11.02
N LEU A 287 -9.94 -4.19 -11.83
CA LEU A 287 -11.33 -4.15 -11.36
C LEU A 287 -11.76 -5.46 -10.68
N VAL A 288 -11.39 -6.60 -11.25
CA VAL A 288 -11.66 -7.91 -10.65
C VAL A 288 -10.89 -8.09 -9.35
N SER A 289 -9.63 -7.64 -9.29
CA SER A 289 -8.81 -7.67 -8.07
C SER A 289 -9.43 -6.81 -6.97
N VAL A 290 -9.89 -5.60 -7.30
CA VAL A 290 -10.62 -4.71 -6.37
C VAL A 290 -11.88 -5.39 -5.86
N LEU A 291 -12.69 -5.98 -6.75
CA LEU A 291 -13.92 -6.66 -6.36
C LEU A 291 -13.64 -7.81 -5.38
N ILE A 292 -12.64 -8.65 -5.68
CA ILE A 292 -12.24 -9.76 -4.80
C ILE A 292 -11.75 -9.21 -3.45
N SER A 293 -10.86 -8.22 -3.46
CA SER A 293 -10.32 -7.60 -2.24
C SER A 293 -11.42 -7.03 -1.35
N ARG A 294 -12.43 -6.38 -1.94
CA ARG A 294 -13.58 -5.85 -1.21
C ARG A 294 -14.49 -6.94 -0.67
N MET A 295 -14.77 -7.97 -1.46
CA MET A 295 -15.59 -9.11 -1.01
C MET A 295 -14.91 -9.92 0.09
N ALA A 296 -13.58 -10.01 0.06
CA ALA A 296 -12.79 -10.70 1.08
C ALA A 296 -12.53 -9.84 2.33
N GLY A 297 -12.83 -8.54 2.29
CA GLY A 297 -12.55 -7.62 3.39
C GLY A 297 -11.06 -7.37 3.61
N PHE A 298 -10.23 -7.49 2.57
CA PHE A 298 -8.80 -7.20 2.70
C PHE A 298 -8.55 -5.71 2.94
N GLN A 299 -7.89 -5.41 4.05
CA GLN A 299 -7.44 -4.08 4.45
C GLN A 299 -5.94 -4.16 4.82
N PRO A 300 -5.04 -3.56 4.03
CA PRO A 300 -5.28 -2.82 2.78
C PRO A 300 -5.74 -3.75 1.64
N GLY A 301 -6.52 -3.19 0.70
CA GLY A 301 -7.00 -3.94 -0.46
C GLY A 301 -5.90 -4.18 -1.48
N PHE A 302 -5.90 -5.34 -2.14
CA PHE A 302 -4.90 -5.71 -3.15
C PHE A 302 -5.40 -5.42 -4.58
N VAL A 303 -4.59 -4.75 -5.40
CA VAL A 303 -4.85 -4.57 -6.84
C VAL A 303 -3.70 -5.14 -7.65
N ILE A 304 -4.02 -6.06 -8.55
CA ILE A 304 -3.07 -6.62 -9.51
C ILE A 304 -3.41 -6.07 -10.89
N GLY A 305 -2.46 -5.39 -11.54
CA GLY A 305 -2.63 -4.93 -12.92
C GLY A 305 -1.84 -3.67 -13.23
N PHE A 306 -0.67 -3.82 -13.86
CA PHE A 306 0.11 -2.69 -14.36
C PHE A 306 -0.33 -2.32 -15.77
N VAL A 307 -0.59 -1.04 -16.05
CA VAL A 307 -1.50 -0.69 -17.17
C VAL A 307 -0.77 -0.17 -18.41
N ALA A 308 0.51 0.17 -18.28
CA ALA A 308 1.35 0.60 -19.40
C ALA A 308 2.65 -0.21 -19.44
N ALA A 309 3.10 -0.63 -20.61
CA ALA A 309 4.47 -1.12 -20.78
C ALA A 309 5.13 -0.48 -22.01
N ALA A 310 6.40 -0.13 -21.88
CA ALA A 310 7.22 0.34 -22.98
C ALA A 310 7.57 -0.85 -23.86
N ILE A 311 7.23 -0.74 -25.16
CA ILE A 311 7.63 -1.70 -26.18
C ILE A 311 8.74 -1.10 -27.03
N ILE A 312 9.77 -1.90 -27.29
CA ILE A 312 10.85 -1.55 -28.22
C ILE A 312 10.47 -2.09 -29.59
N VAL A 313 10.34 -1.22 -30.60
CA VAL A 313 10.07 -1.63 -31.98
C VAL A 313 11.39 -1.66 -32.74
N GLY A 314 12.06 -2.81 -32.74
CA GLY A 314 13.34 -3.03 -33.43
C GLY A 314 14.15 -4.17 -32.81
N LYS A 315 15.21 -4.64 -33.47
CA LYS A 315 16.20 -5.54 -32.87
C LYS A 315 17.23 -4.69 -32.12
N PRO A 316 17.24 -4.69 -30.77
CA PRO A 316 18.19 -3.90 -30.01
C PRO A 316 19.47 -4.72 -29.82
N ASP A 317 20.56 -4.32 -30.48
CA ASP A 317 21.92 -4.84 -30.22
C ASP A 317 22.48 -4.19 -28.95
N PHE A 318 21.97 -4.61 -27.79
CA PHE A 318 22.52 -4.20 -26.49
C PHE A 318 23.21 -5.38 -25.83
N SER A 319 24.37 -5.11 -25.24
CA SER A 319 24.92 -6.01 -24.21
C SER A 319 24.00 -6.03 -22.99
N GLU A 320 23.93 -7.16 -22.29
CA GLU A 320 23.15 -7.30 -21.05
C GLU A 320 23.60 -6.28 -19.99
N ASP A 321 24.89 -5.93 -19.96
CA ASP A 321 25.46 -4.96 -19.03
C ASP A 321 24.93 -3.53 -19.25
N GLU A 322 24.79 -3.10 -20.51
CA GLU A 322 24.25 -1.78 -20.82
C GLU A 322 22.79 -1.66 -20.41
N ARG A 323 22.02 -2.76 -20.56
CA ARG A 323 20.63 -2.83 -20.08
C ARG A 323 20.60 -2.74 -18.57
N GLY A 324 21.42 -3.52 -17.86
CA GLY A 324 21.49 -3.49 -16.40
C GLY A 324 21.82 -2.09 -15.84
N ARG A 325 22.80 -1.40 -16.43
CA ARG A 325 23.17 -0.03 -16.05
C ARG A 325 22.06 0.98 -16.32
N ALA A 326 21.42 0.89 -17.49
CA ALA A 326 20.27 1.70 -17.87
C ALA A 326 19.13 1.57 -16.85
N TRP A 327 18.84 0.32 -16.47
CA TRP A 327 17.81 0.01 -15.48
C TRP A 327 18.14 0.51 -14.08
N ALA A 328 19.39 0.35 -13.65
CA ALA A 328 19.85 0.88 -12.37
C ALA A 328 19.66 2.39 -12.27
N LEU A 329 19.91 3.13 -13.36
CA LEU A 329 19.72 4.58 -13.40
C LEU A 329 18.24 4.97 -13.29
N ILE A 330 17.35 4.28 -14.00
CA ILE A 330 15.90 4.53 -13.94
C ILE A 330 15.38 4.20 -12.54
N ALA A 331 15.80 3.08 -11.97
CA ALA A 331 15.46 2.67 -10.61
C ALA A 331 15.95 3.69 -9.57
N ALA A 332 17.18 4.18 -9.69
CA ALA A 332 17.74 5.21 -8.82
C ALA A 332 16.96 6.54 -8.94
N ALA A 333 16.61 6.95 -10.17
CA ALA A 333 15.82 8.15 -10.39
C ALA A 333 14.41 8.03 -9.79
N MET A 334 13.77 6.86 -9.93
CA MET A 334 12.46 6.60 -9.37
C MET A 334 12.47 6.58 -7.84
N LEU A 335 13.49 5.96 -7.23
CA LEU A 335 13.71 6.03 -5.78
C LEU A 335 13.91 7.48 -5.33
N GLY A 336 14.71 8.25 -6.08
CA GLY A 336 14.94 9.67 -5.82
C GLY A 336 13.65 10.48 -5.85
N VAL A 337 12.82 10.32 -6.88
CA VAL A 337 11.50 10.99 -6.99
C VAL A 337 10.59 10.60 -5.83
N SER A 338 10.55 9.32 -5.48
CA SER A 338 9.77 8.81 -4.36
C SER A 338 10.17 9.48 -3.06
N VAL A 339 11.46 9.48 -2.72
CA VAL A 339 12.00 10.08 -1.50
C VAL A 339 11.82 11.61 -1.49
N LEU A 340 12.02 12.28 -2.62
CA LEU A 340 11.79 13.72 -2.74
C LEU A 340 10.32 14.09 -2.53
N ALA A 341 9.38 13.30 -3.05
CA ALA A 341 7.96 13.52 -2.83
C ALA A 341 7.59 13.35 -1.35
N TRP A 342 8.16 12.35 -0.68
CA TRP A 342 7.98 12.17 0.75
C TRP A 342 8.55 13.31 1.59
N ILE A 343 9.74 13.82 1.25
CA ILE A 343 10.31 15.01 1.90
C ILE A 343 9.44 16.24 1.63
N ALA A 344 8.92 16.39 0.41
CA ALA A 344 8.02 17.48 0.04
C ALA A 344 6.67 17.40 0.78
N ALA A 345 6.22 16.21 1.19
CA ALA A 345 5.01 16.06 1.99
C ALA A 345 5.12 16.76 3.36
N ILE A 346 6.33 16.96 3.91
CA ILE A 346 6.53 17.62 5.22
C ILE A 346 6.02 19.08 5.21
N PRO A 347 6.54 20.00 4.37
CA PRO A 347 6.03 21.37 4.35
C PRO A 347 4.58 21.46 3.83
N LEU A 348 4.13 20.50 3.02
CA LEU A 348 2.75 20.45 2.54
C LEU A 348 1.78 20.09 3.66
N HIS A 349 2.17 19.16 4.54
CA HIS A 349 1.42 18.81 5.73
C HIS A 349 1.30 19.97 6.72
N GLU A 350 2.38 20.72 6.93
CA GLU A 350 2.32 21.94 7.76
C GLU A 350 1.43 23.02 7.13
N LEU A 351 1.39 23.12 5.80
CA LEU A 351 0.48 24.03 5.09
C LEU A 351 -0.98 23.59 5.22
N TYR A 352 -1.25 22.28 5.13
CA TYR A 352 -2.57 21.70 5.36
C TYR A 352 -3.05 21.98 6.77
N LYS A 353 -2.24 21.69 7.80
CA LYS A 353 -2.54 22.01 9.21
C LYS A 353 -2.89 23.47 9.43
N ALA A 354 -2.15 24.38 8.79
CA ALA A 354 -2.38 25.82 8.96
C ALA A 354 -3.72 26.27 8.35
N ASN A 355 -4.20 25.59 7.31
CA ASN A 355 -5.47 25.92 6.66
C ASN A 355 -6.07 24.67 5.99
N PRO A 356 -6.82 23.84 6.73
CA PRO A 356 -7.38 22.60 6.19
C PRO A 356 -8.43 22.90 5.11
N ASN A 357 -8.13 22.54 3.87
CA ASN A 357 -9.04 22.57 2.74
C ASN A 357 -8.50 21.70 1.59
N VAL A 358 -9.32 21.43 0.57
CA VAL A 358 -8.93 20.62 -0.60
C VAL A 358 -7.65 21.11 -1.28
N TRP A 359 -7.43 22.42 -1.37
CA TRP A 359 -6.28 22.97 -2.09
C TRP A 359 -4.96 22.85 -1.34
N THR A 360 -5.01 22.72 -0.01
CA THR A 360 -3.84 22.46 0.84
C THR A 360 -3.63 20.96 1.06
N GLY A 361 -4.71 20.18 1.18
CA GLY A 361 -4.65 18.72 1.32
C GLY A 361 -4.31 17.97 0.03
N LEU A 362 -4.73 18.47 -1.14
CA LEU A 362 -4.47 17.81 -2.42
C LEU A 362 -2.96 17.69 -2.76
N PRO A 363 -2.14 18.75 -2.65
CA PRO A 363 -0.69 18.62 -2.86
C PRO A 363 -0.03 17.60 -1.94
N GLU A 364 -0.44 17.56 -0.67
CA GLU A 364 0.07 16.60 0.31
C GLU A 364 -0.30 15.17 -0.08
N ALA A 365 -1.58 14.92 -0.35
CA ALA A 365 -2.08 13.62 -0.80
C ALA A 365 -1.38 13.14 -2.09
N VAL A 366 -1.12 14.05 -3.04
CA VAL A 366 -0.36 13.76 -4.26
C VAL A 366 1.09 13.37 -3.93
N ALA A 367 1.76 14.12 -3.05
CA ALA A 367 3.14 13.85 -2.66
C ALA A 367 3.28 12.49 -1.96
N ILE A 368 2.38 12.20 -1.01
CA ILE A 368 2.30 10.92 -0.32
C ILE A 368 1.99 9.79 -1.32
N SER A 369 1.02 9.98 -2.21
CA SER A 369 0.67 9.00 -3.24
C SER A 369 1.85 8.69 -4.16
N ILE A 370 2.61 9.70 -4.59
CA ILE A 370 3.82 9.52 -5.40
C ILE A 370 4.84 8.68 -4.65
N PHE A 371 5.09 8.99 -3.38
CA PHE A 371 6.01 8.22 -2.56
C PHE A 371 5.58 6.74 -2.48
N VAL A 372 4.32 6.46 -2.13
CA VAL A 372 3.85 5.08 -1.97
C VAL A 372 3.91 4.30 -3.29
N VAL A 373 3.30 4.85 -4.34
CA VAL A 373 3.15 4.17 -5.64
C VAL A 373 4.49 3.99 -6.34
N CYS A 374 5.40 4.96 -6.26
CA CYS A 374 6.74 4.82 -6.82
C CYS A 374 7.62 3.84 -6.04
N LEU A 375 7.56 3.87 -4.70
CA LEU A 375 8.31 2.95 -3.86
C LEU A 375 7.85 1.50 -4.06
N GLU A 376 6.54 1.26 -4.05
CA GLU A 376 5.94 -0.05 -4.28
C GLU A 376 6.27 -0.58 -5.68
N GLY A 377 6.06 0.25 -6.71
CA GLY A 377 6.40 -0.10 -8.09
C GLY A 377 7.88 -0.43 -8.26
N LEU A 378 8.76 0.32 -7.58
CA LEU A 378 10.20 0.07 -7.60
C LEU A 378 10.54 -1.25 -6.91
N LEU A 379 10.02 -1.48 -5.70
CA LEU A 379 10.25 -2.68 -4.91
C LEU A 379 9.93 -3.94 -5.73
N PHE A 380 8.73 -3.99 -6.31
CA PHE A 380 8.33 -5.13 -7.12
C PHE A 380 9.20 -5.25 -8.37
N SER A 381 9.50 -4.14 -9.05
CA SER A 381 10.34 -4.20 -10.25
C SER A 381 11.75 -4.73 -10.03
N LEU A 382 12.30 -4.53 -8.82
CA LEU A 382 13.65 -4.93 -8.45
C LEU A 382 13.74 -6.41 -8.03
N ILE A 383 12.64 -7.15 -7.91
CA ILE A 383 12.71 -8.58 -7.60
C ILE A 383 13.51 -9.29 -8.72
N PRO A 384 14.56 -10.08 -8.38
CA PRO A 384 15.50 -10.61 -9.36
C PRO A 384 14.99 -11.89 -10.06
N LEU A 385 13.80 -11.83 -10.64
CA LEU A 385 13.24 -12.89 -11.49
C LEU A 385 13.64 -12.67 -12.95
N GLU A 386 13.95 -13.73 -13.71
CA GLU A 386 14.52 -13.65 -15.07
C GLU A 386 13.67 -12.81 -16.05
N PHE A 387 12.35 -12.79 -15.83
CA PHE A 387 11.40 -12.02 -16.64
C PHE A 387 11.22 -10.55 -16.17
N MET A 388 11.75 -10.20 -15.00
CA MET A 388 11.64 -8.87 -14.39
C MET A 388 12.90 -8.03 -14.64
N ASP A 389 12.76 -6.72 -14.41
CA ASP A 389 13.81 -5.76 -14.69
C ASP A 389 14.95 -5.81 -13.63
N GLY A 390 14.62 -6.20 -12.40
CA GLY A 390 15.57 -6.41 -11.31
C GLY A 390 16.66 -7.43 -11.61
N TRP A 391 16.35 -8.49 -12.36
CA TRP A 391 17.34 -9.49 -12.76
C TRP A 391 18.46 -8.91 -13.64
N ARG A 392 18.13 -7.94 -14.50
CA ARG A 392 19.13 -7.28 -15.36
C ARG A 392 20.10 -6.43 -14.55
N VAL A 393 19.59 -5.75 -13.53
CA VAL A 393 20.44 -4.97 -12.61
C VAL A 393 21.32 -5.90 -11.78
N TRP A 394 20.75 -7.00 -11.27
CA TRP A 394 21.49 -8.02 -10.51
C TRP A 394 22.64 -8.64 -11.31
N LYS A 395 22.38 -9.03 -12.58
CA LYS A 395 23.39 -9.59 -13.48
C LYS A 395 24.54 -8.62 -13.76
N TRP A 396 24.23 -7.33 -13.91
CA TRP A 396 25.22 -6.28 -14.18
C TRP A 396 26.04 -5.92 -12.93
N SER A 397 25.38 -5.65 -11.80
CA SER A 397 26.03 -5.28 -10.55
C SER A 397 25.13 -5.63 -9.36
N PRO A 398 25.40 -6.75 -8.66
CA PRO A 398 24.69 -7.11 -7.44
C PRO A 398 24.77 -6.02 -6.36
N LEU A 399 25.87 -5.26 -6.32
CA LEU A 399 26.04 -4.14 -5.39
C LEU A 399 25.13 -2.96 -5.74
N ALA A 400 24.99 -2.61 -7.03
CA ALA A 400 24.06 -1.57 -7.44
C ALA A 400 22.61 -2.00 -7.17
N TRP A 401 22.30 -3.27 -7.41
CA TRP A 401 21.01 -3.85 -7.06
C TRP A 401 20.76 -3.75 -5.55
N LEU A 402 21.72 -4.18 -4.71
CA LEU A 402 21.60 -4.13 -3.26
C LEU A 402 21.40 -2.69 -2.75
N GLY A 403 22.16 -1.75 -3.30
CA GLY A 403 22.05 -0.33 -2.98
C GLY A 403 20.72 0.31 -3.36
N LEU A 404 19.95 -0.29 -4.28
CA LEU A 404 18.60 0.16 -4.64
C LEU A 404 17.53 -0.61 -3.85
N PHE A 405 17.68 -1.92 -3.74
CA PHE A 405 16.68 -2.81 -3.16
C PHE A 405 16.59 -2.65 -1.65
N VAL A 406 17.73 -2.62 -0.94
CA VAL A 406 17.72 -2.54 0.53
C VAL A 406 17.04 -1.27 1.03
N PRO A 407 17.35 -0.06 0.53
CA PRO A 407 16.63 1.13 0.94
C PRO A 407 15.14 1.07 0.57
N SER A 408 14.79 0.49 -0.57
CA SER A 408 13.39 0.38 -1.01
C SER A 408 12.57 -0.51 -0.07
N VAL A 409 13.08 -1.70 0.27
CA VAL A 409 12.41 -2.62 1.22
C VAL A 409 12.36 -2.00 2.61
N PHE A 410 13.46 -1.39 3.07
CA PHE A 410 13.52 -0.77 4.38
C PHE A 410 12.49 0.35 4.53
N LEU A 411 12.43 1.27 3.56
CA LEU A 411 11.43 2.35 3.56
C LEU A 411 10.01 1.78 3.48
N PHE A 412 9.78 0.76 2.65
CA PHE A 412 8.48 0.12 2.55
C PHE A 412 8.03 -0.49 3.89
N MET A 413 8.93 -1.22 4.56
CA MET A 413 8.65 -1.82 5.86
C MET A 413 8.43 -0.76 6.95
N GLN A 414 9.34 0.22 7.03
CA GLN A 414 9.32 1.23 8.09
C GLN A 414 8.14 2.19 7.98
N ILE A 415 7.71 2.54 6.77
CA ILE A 415 6.75 3.64 6.56
C ILE A 415 5.37 3.11 6.20
N LEU A 416 5.28 2.01 5.44
CA LEU A 416 3.99 1.48 4.99
C LEU A 416 3.49 0.30 5.80
N PHE A 417 4.38 -0.49 6.40
CA PHE A 417 3.98 -1.77 7.00
C PHE A 417 4.05 -1.81 8.52
N ASN A 418 5.06 -1.22 9.14
CA ASN A 418 5.25 -1.27 10.59
C ASN A 418 5.83 0.04 11.14
N HIS A 419 4.93 0.93 11.59
CA HIS A 419 5.29 2.23 12.15
C HIS A 419 5.38 2.25 13.69
N GLU A 420 4.67 1.35 14.39
CA GLU A 420 4.51 1.39 15.85
C GLU A 420 4.82 0.08 16.59
N GLU A 421 4.78 -1.08 15.92
CA GLU A 421 4.77 -2.39 16.60
C GLU A 421 6.16 -3.05 16.64
N ALA A 422 6.53 -3.61 17.80
CA ALA A 422 7.71 -4.45 17.94
C ALA A 422 7.49 -5.85 17.32
N TYR A 423 8.58 -6.56 16.98
CA TYR A 423 8.58 -7.81 16.19
C TYR A 423 7.50 -8.86 16.55
N LEU A 424 7.21 -9.04 17.85
CA LEU A 424 6.26 -10.05 18.32
C LEU A 424 4.79 -9.60 18.20
N ASP A 425 4.54 -8.29 18.31
CA ASP A 425 3.20 -7.71 18.15
C ASP A 425 2.84 -7.60 16.66
N LEU A 426 3.83 -7.29 15.81
CA LEU A 426 3.68 -7.29 14.36
C LEU A 426 3.20 -8.64 13.84
N ILE A 427 3.72 -9.77 14.31
CA ILE A 427 3.28 -11.11 13.86
C ILE A 427 1.88 -11.47 14.39
N ALA A 428 1.46 -10.86 15.49
CA ALA A 428 0.15 -11.10 16.11
C ALA A 428 -0.97 -10.21 15.54
N SER A 429 -0.63 -9.11 14.85
CA SER A 429 -1.62 -8.16 14.33
C SER A 429 -2.38 -8.68 13.10
N GLN A 430 -3.64 -8.26 12.96
CA GLN A 430 -4.54 -8.72 11.89
C GLN A 430 -4.05 -8.27 10.49
N LYS A 431 -3.34 -7.14 10.41
CA LYS A 431 -2.71 -6.63 9.18
C LYS A 431 -1.58 -7.58 8.71
N SER A 432 -0.78 -8.15 9.61
CA SER A 432 0.30 -9.07 9.25
C SER A 432 -0.20 -10.45 8.84
N LEU A 433 -1.25 -10.97 9.49
CA LEU A 433 -1.89 -12.23 9.10
C LEU A 433 -2.41 -12.19 7.66
N THR A 434 -2.96 -11.05 7.25
CA THR A 434 -3.43 -10.83 5.87
C THR A 434 -2.24 -10.80 4.89
N GLY A 435 -1.18 -10.06 5.22
CA GLY A 435 0.05 -10.03 4.42
C GLY A 435 0.72 -11.40 4.29
N LEU A 436 0.77 -12.16 5.39
CA LEU A 436 1.30 -13.53 5.43
C LEU A 436 0.44 -14.48 4.59
N ALA A 437 -0.89 -14.37 4.66
CA ALA A 437 -1.81 -15.18 3.88
C ALA A 437 -1.66 -14.94 2.37
N VAL A 438 -1.47 -13.68 1.96
CA VAL A 438 -1.19 -13.33 0.55
C VAL A 438 0.17 -13.87 0.12
N LEU A 439 1.21 -13.70 0.95
CA LEU A 439 2.54 -14.23 0.67
C LEU A 439 2.53 -15.76 0.53
N PHE A 440 1.90 -16.47 1.47
CA PHE A 440 1.76 -17.93 1.41
C PHE A 440 0.84 -18.37 0.26
N GLY A 441 -0.18 -17.59 -0.08
CA GLY A 441 -1.02 -17.80 -1.26
C GLY A 441 -0.20 -17.70 -2.54
N TYR A 442 0.62 -16.67 -2.69
CA TYR A 442 1.53 -16.49 -3.82
C TYR A 442 2.56 -17.64 -3.91
N ILE A 443 3.20 -17.98 -2.80
CA ILE A 443 4.14 -19.11 -2.72
C ILE A 443 3.42 -20.41 -3.11
N GLY A 444 2.22 -20.64 -2.60
CA GLY A 444 1.40 -21.82 -2.88
C GLY A 444 1.00 -21.93 -4.34
N VAL A 445 0.58 -20.84 -4.98
CA VAL A 445 0.25 -20.81 -6.42
C VAL A 445 1.51 -21.05 -7.26
N THR A 446 2.63 -20.43 -6.89
CA THR A 446 3.91 -20.56 -7.59
C THR A 446 4.44 -22.00 -7.51
N PHE A 447 4.52 -22.56 -6.31
CA PHE A 447 4.92 -23.96 -6.09
C PHE A 447 3.93 -24.95 -6.69
N GLY A 448 2.63 -24.70 -6.59
CA GLY A 448 1.59 -25.55 -7.16
C GLY A 448 1.67 -25.60 -8.68
N THR A 449 1.91 -24.46 -9.33
CA THR A 449 2.11 -24.38 -10.78
C THR A 449 3.37 -25.12 -11.19
N TRP A 450 4.47 -24.92 -10.48
CA TRP A 450 5.72 -25.66 -10.73
C TRP A 450 5.56 -27.17 -10.56
N ALA A 451 5.00 -27.62 -9.43
CA ALA A 451 4.80 -29.03 -9.12
C ALA A 451 3.88 -29.70 -10.16
N TYR A 452 2.82 -29.01 -10.58
CA TYR A 452 1.93 -29.48 -11.64
C TYR A 452 2.67 -29.74 -12.95
N PHE A 453 3.51 -28.79 -13.41
CA PHE A 453 4.26 -28.96 -14.64
C PHE A 453 5.32 -30.07 -14.52
N ARG A 454 6.06 -30.12 -13.42
CA ARG A 454 7.08 -31.15 -13.17
C ARG A 454 6.49 -32.56 -13.16
N LEU A 455 5.40 -32.78 -12.41
CA LEU A 455 4.72 -34.08 -12.35
C LEU A 455 4.16 -34.52 -13.70
N ARG A 456 3.73 -33.56 -14.55
CA ARG A 456 3.23 -33.86 -15.90
C ARG A 456 4.37 -34.29 -16.84
N VAL A 457 5.54 -33.65 -16.77
CA VAL A 457 6.73 -34.01 -17.56
C VAL A 457 7.23 -35.40 -17.17
N GLU A 458 7.31 -35.70 -15.87
CA GLU A 458 7.72 -37.03 -15.38
C GLU A 458 6.78 -38.15 -15.84
N ARG A 459 5.46 -37.91 -15.84
CA ARG A 459 4.47 -38.87 -16.36
C ARG A 459 4.65 -39.12 -17.86
N LYS A 460 4.91 -38.07 -18.65
CA LYS A 460 5.12 -38.19 -20.09
C LYS A 460 6.42 -38.97 -20.40
N ASN A 461 7.47 -38.74 -19.62
CA ASN A 461 8.73 -39.48 -19.75
C ASN A 461 8.54 -40.96 -19.41
N ARG A 462 7.81 -41.30 -18.34
CA ARG A 462 7.49 -42.70 -18.01
C ARG A 462 6.65 -43.39 -19.08
N ALA A 463 5.64 -42.72 -19.64
CA ALA A 463 4.82 -43.27 -20.72
C ALA A 463 5.59 -43.41 -22.06
N GLY A 464 6.64 -42.60 -22.28
CA GLY A 464 7.48 -42.67 -23.47
C GLY A 464 8.49 -43.83 -23.47
N PHE A 465 8.75 -44.46 -22.32
CA PHE A 465 9.62 -45.64 -22.19
C PHE A 465 8.89 -46.98 -22.41
N GLU A 466 7.56 -46.98 -22.57
CA GLU A 466 6.74 -48.19 -22.76
C GLU A 466 6.35 -48.49 -24.23
N THR A 467 7.07 -47.96 -25.23
CA THR A 467 6.89 -48.46 -26.61
C THR A 467 7.59 -49.82 -26.77
N PRO A 468 6.87 -50.93 -27.02
CA PRO A 468 7.50 -52.22 -27.29
C PRO A 468 8.32 -52.09 -28.57
N GLY A 469 9.59 -52.49 -28.53
CA GLY A 469 10.45 -52.49 -29.70
C GLY A 469 9.83 -53.28 -30.86
N PRO A 470 10.12 -52.90 -32.12
CA PRO A 470 9.48 -53.51 -33.28
C PRO A 470 9.72 -55.03 -33.31
N PRO A 471 8.73 -55.82 -33.76
CA PRO A 471 8.86 -57.27 -33.84
C PRO A 471 10.01 -57.62 -34.79
N ARG A 472 10.92 -58.49 -34.31
CA ARG A 472 12.05 -59.03 -35.08
C ARG A 472 11.60 -60.03 -36.13
#